data_AF-A0A7Y2DS87-F1
#
_entry.id   AF-A0A7Y2DS87-F1
#
_cell.length_a   1.000
_cell.length_b   1.000
_cell.length_c   1.000
_cell.angle_alpha   90.00
_cell.angle_beta   90.00
_cell.angle_gamma   90.00
#
_symmetry.space_group_name_H-M   'P 1'
#
loop_
_entity.id
_entity.type
_entity.pdbx_description
1 polymer ?
#
loop_
_entity_poly.entity_id
_entity_poly.type
_entity_poly.pdbx_seq_one_letter_code
_entity_poly.pdbx_strand_id
1 'polypeptide(L)'
;HMALPLIGEGEAFFEGERISGKMALKKAGLEPITLAAKEGLALTNGTSVMTAVGLLETTRAFKLSEIADISGCLSLEALNGTTLAFDERIHSLRPHPRQEKCAKNLNEILDGSEFTRGYDPANVQDAYTLRCIPQVHGACRDAIAYAEWVIKIELNAVTDNPLIFVDDEENIEVISGGNFHGEPLALSMDYLAIALAELGNISERRIMRLTDEDSNSHVLPPFLTENGGLNSGFMIVQYTAAALATENKVLAHPASVDTIPSSANVEDHVSMGVTSVLKLRDISRNLQRILSMELFSAAQAIDFRKKEIGEDKKLGKKTQPVYEQIRSRVPFIEEDTVMYPHMDEVERLVAEKLA
;
A
#
# COMPACT_ATOMS: atom_id res chain seq x y z
N HIS A 1 -3.48 -6.03 -27.60
CA HIS A 1 -4.83 -5.63 -27.15
C HIS A 1 -5.08 -4.14 -27.29
N MET A 2 -4.35 -3.26 -26.59
CA MET A 2 -4.55 -1.80 -26.63
C MET A 2 -4.56 -1.19 -28.04
N ALA A 3 -3.72 -1.69 -28.95
CA ALA A 3 -3.62 -1.18 -30.32
C ALA A 3 -4.72 -1.67 -31.28
N LEU A 4 -5.46 -2.74 -30.94
CA LEU A 4 -6.46 -3.34 -31.85
C LEU A 4 -7.59 -2.35 -32.20
N PRO A 5 -8.17 -1.59 -31.24
CA PRO A 5 -9.19 -0.60 -31.56
C PRO A 5 -8.74 0.44 -32.58
N LEU A 6 -7.46 0.81 -32.64
CA LEU A 6 -6.94 1.81 -33.59
C LEU A 6 -7.17 1.39 -35.05
N ILE A 7 -7.09 0.08 -35.34
CA ILE A 7 -7.33 -0.48 -36.68
C ILE A 7 -8.78 -0.99 -36.84
N GLY A 8 -9.68 -0.64 -35.93
CA GLY A 8 -11.09 -1.04 -35.96
C GLY A 8 -11.36 -2.44 -35.44
N GLU A 9 -10.37 -3.12 -34.86
CA GLU A 9 -10.49 -4.49 -34.35
C GLU A 9 -10.61 -4.53 -32.82
N GLY A 10 -10.85 -5.71 -32.26
CA GLY A 10 -10.92 -5.91 -30.81
C GLY A 10 -12.09 -5.17 -30.15
N GLU A 11 -11.90 -4.80 -28.89
CA GLU A 11 -12.95 -4.21 -28.04
C GLU A 11 -12.40 -3.06 -27.20
N ALA A 12 -13.26 -2.12 -26.84
CA ALA A 12 -12.96 -1.00 -25.97
C ALA A 12 -14.18 -0.64 -25.09
N PHE A 13 -13.93 0.06 -23.99
CA PHE A 13 -15.00 0.66 -23.19
C PHE A 13 -15.27 2.08 -23.69
N PHE A 14 -16.53 2.41 -23.97
CA PHE A 14 -16.98 3.77 -24.31
C PHE A 14 -18.18 4.11 -23.43
N GLU A 15 -18.09 5.19 -22.64
CA GLU A 15 -19.11 5.60 -21.66
C GLU A 15 -19.56 4.45 -20.72
N GLY A 16 -18.61 3.59 -20.34
CA GLY A 16 -18.85 2.44 -19.45
C GLY A 16 -19.36 1.16 -20.14
N GLU A 17 -19.69 1.21 -21.43
CA GLU A 17 -20.14 0.04 -22.20
C GLU A 17 -18.98 -0.62 -22.94
N ARG A 18 -18.80 -1.94 -22.81
CA ARG A 18 -17.83 -2.72 -23.60
C ARG A 18 -18.41 -2.99 -24.99
N ILE A 19 -17.77 -2.43 -26.01
CA ILE A 19 -18.21 -2.52 -27.41
C ILE A 19 -17.03 -2.85 -28.33
N SER A 20 -17.30 -3.20 -29.59
CA SER A 20 -16.23 -3.43 -30.57
C SER A 20 -15.42 -2.17 -30.84
N GLY A 21 -14.13 -2.32 -31.15
CA GLY A 21 -13.21 -1.21 -31.41
C GLY A 21 -13.71 -0.29 -32.51
N LYS A 22 -14.25 -0.85 -33.60
CA LYS A 22 -14.89 -0.08 -34.68
C LYS A 22 -16.06 0.78 -34.19
N MET A 23 -16.93 0.25 -33.33
CA MET A 23 -18.05 1.04 -32.79
C MET A 23 -17.56 2.10 -31.82
N ALA A 24 -16.54 1.81 -31.00
CA ALA A 24 -15.93 2.78 -30.11
C ALA A 24 -15.32 3.95 -30.87
N LEU A 25 -14.53 3.69 -31.93
CA LEU A 25 -13.99 4.74 -32.80
C LEU A 25 -15.11 5.59 -33.42
N LYS A 26 -16.14 4.94 -34.00
CA LYS A 26 -17.27 5.66 -34.60
C LYS A 26 -18.02 6.54 -33.58
N LYS A 27 -18.29 6.03 -32.37
CA LYS A 27 -18.92 6.81 -31.29
C LYS A 27 -18.03 7.98 -30.84
N ALA A 28 -16.71 7.81 -30.89
CA ALA A 28 -15.74 8.87 -30.58
C ALA A 28 -15.50 9.86 -31.75
N GLY A 29 -16.14 9.68 -32.91
CA GLY A 29 -15.91 10.52 -34.10
C GLY A 29 -14.57 10.27 -34.79
N LEU A 30 -14.00 9.08 -34.62
CA LEU A 30 -12.73 8.65 -35.21
C LEU A 30 -12.95 7.54 -36.24
N GLU A 31 -12.03 7.44 -37.20
CA GLU A 31 -11.99 6.38 -38.19
C GLU A 31 -10.79 5.44 -37.93
N PRO A 32 -10.88 4.14 -38.28
CA PRO A 32 -9.76 3.22 -38.17
C PRO A 32 -8.55 3.67 -38.99
N ILE A 33 -7.34 3.51 -38.44
CA ILE A 33 -6.09 3.79 -39.14
C ILE A 33 -5.58 2.56 -39.88
N THR A 34 -4.77 2.78 -40.91
CA THR A 34 -3.98 1.73 -41.58
C THR A 34 -2.52 1.89 -41.15
N LEU A 35 -1.95 0.86 -40.53
CA LEU A 35 -0.58 0.91 -40.03
C LEU A 35 0.43 0.82 -41.18
N ALA A 36 1.44 1.69 -41.15
CA ALA A 36 2.60 1.66 -42.02
C ALA A 36 3.69 0.72 -41.45
N ALA A 37 4.85 0.69 -42.12
CA ALA A 37 6.01 -0.05 -41.66
C ALA A 37 6.41 0.38 -40.23
N LYS A 38 6.82 -0.58 -39.40
CA LYS A 38 7.21 -0.42 -37.97
C LYS A 38 6.10 -0.03 -37.00
N GLU A 39 5.05 0.66 -37.42
CA GLU A 39 4.02 1.20 -36.51
C GLU A 39 3.35 0.13 -35.65
N GLY A 40 3.12 -1.06 -36.19
CA GLY A 40 2.58 -2.18 -35.42
C GLY A 40 3.49 -2.60 -34.26
N LEU A 41 4.80 -2.70 -34.50
CA LEU A 41 5.78 -3.04 -33.47
C LEU A 41 5.93 -1.90 -32.45
N ALA A 42 5.98 -0.65 -32.93
CA ALA A 42 6.10 0.54 -32.09
C ALA A 42 4.92 0.71 -31.11
N LEU A 43 3.73 0.26 -31.49
CA LEU A 43 2.54 0.28 -30.63
C LEU A 43 2.53 -0.82 -29.56
N THR A 44 3.31 -1.90 -29.75
CA THR A 44 3.28 -3.07 -28.86
C THR A 44 4.55 -3.27 -28.05
N ASN A 45 5.69 -2.77 -28.52
CA ASN A 45 6.99 -3.02 -27.94
C ASN A 45 7.36 -1.94 -26.91
N GLY A 46 7.72 -2.36 -25.71
CA GLY A 46 8.08 -1.46 -24.62
C GLY A 46 7.51 -1.90 -23.28
N THR A 47 7.67 -1.03 -22.27
CA THR A 47 7.38 -1.34 -20.87
C THR A 47 6.09 -0.69 -20.35
N SER A 48 5.31 -0.05 -21.23
CA SER A 48 4.19 0.83 -20.88
C SER A 48 3.18 0.23 -19.89
N VAL A 49 2.86 -1.06 -19.99
CA VAL A 49 1.91 -1.72 -19.06
C VAL A 49 2.46 -1.77 -17.64
N MET A 50 3.68 -2.27 -17.47
CA MET A 50 4.29 -2.39 -16.15
C MET A 50 4.63 -1.01 -15.56
N THR A 51 5.02 -0.05 -16.39
CA THR A 51 5.23 1.35 -15.98
C THR A 51 3.93 2.00 -15.51
N ALA A 52 2.83 1.86 -16.27
CA ALA A 52 1.55 2.46 -15.90
C ALA A 52 0.97 1.87 -14.61
N VAL A 53 0.98 0.54 -14.47
CA VAL A 53 0.54 -0.10 -13.23
C VAL A 53 1.48 0.26 -12.09
N GLY A 54 2.79 0.27 -12.31
CA GLY A 54 3.79 0.58 -11.28
C GLY A 54 3.65 1.99 -10.75
N LEU A 55 3.36 2.97 -11.62
CA LEU A 55 3.05 4.34 -11.24
C LEU A 55 1.85 4.42 -10.29
N LEU A 56 0.74 3.75 -10.64
CA LEU A 56 -0.47 3.74 -9.84
C LEU A 56 -0.21 3.08 -8.47
N GLU A 57 0.45 1.93 -8.45
CA GLU A 57 0.72 1.21 -7.20
C GLU A 57 1.76 1.92 -6.33
N THR A 58 2.77 2.59 -6.91
CA THR A 58 3.75 3.39 -6.15
C THR A 58 3.10 4.63 -5.52
N THR A 59 2.21 5.29 -6.26
CA THR A 59 1.41 6.41 -5.74
C THR A 59 0.52 5.94 -4.59
N ARG A 60 -0.15 4.80 -4.78
CA ARG A 60 -0.98 4.16 -3.75
C ARG A 60 -0.16 3.75 -2.53
N ALA A 61 1.04 3.21 -2.72
CA ALA A 61 1.97 2.83 -1.66
C ALA A 61 2.39 4.02 -0.79
N PHE A 62 2.66 5.17 -1.41
CA PHE A 62 2.92 6.42 -0.68
C PHE A 62 1.78 6.76 0.27
N LYS A 63 0.54 6.82 -0.24
CA LYS A 63 -0.66 7.12 0.55
C LYS A 63 -0.91 6.06 1.64
N LEU A 64 -0.76 4.77 1.32
CA LEU A 64 -0.87 3.68 2.30
C LEU A 64 0.17 3.81 3.42
N SER A 65 1.38 4.29 3.13
CA SER A 65 2.41 4.54 4.15
C SER A 65 2.06 5.69 5.11
N GLU A 66 1.24 6.66 4.68
CA GLU A 66 0.73 7.72 5.56
C GLU A 66 -0.39 7.17 6.45
N ILE A 67 -1.26 6.33 5.89
CA ILE A 67 -2.33 5.66 6.63
C ILE A 67 -1.75 4.69 7.67
N ALA A 68 -0.67 4.00 7.35
CA ALA A 68 0.04 3.12 8.29
C ALA A 68 0.59 3.89 9.51
N ASP A 69 1.12 5.09 9.32
CA ASP A 69 1.57 5.94 10.45
C ASP A 69 0.37 6.31 11.34
N ILE A 70 -0.75 6.73 10.74
CA ILE A 70 -1.97 7.11 11.47
C ILE A 70 -2.55 5.91 12.23
N SER A 71 -2.67 4.74 11.58
CA SER A 71 -3.19 3.51 12.21
C SER A 71 -2.28 3.04 13.34
N GLY A 72 -0.97 3.09 13.14
CA GLY A 72 0.03 2.79 14.17
C GLY A 72 -0.05 3.73 15.36
N CYS A 73 -0.25 5.04 15.14
CA CYS A 73 -0.44 6.03 16.20
C CYS A 73 -1.76 5.81 16.96
N LEU A 74 -2.88 5.57 16.27
CA LEU A 74 -4.15 5.30 16.95
C LEU A 74 -4.09 4.00 17.77
N SER A 75 -3.41 2.97 17.27
CA SER A 75 -3.11 1.75 18.03
C SER A 75 -2.20 2.01 19.23
N LEU A 76 -1.19 2.88 19.10
CA LEU A 76 -0.32 3.28 20.21
C LEU A 76 -1.12 3.96 21.33
N GLU A 77 -2.01 4.88 20.97
CA GLU A 77 -2.92 5.54 21.92
C GLU A 77 -3.83 4.54 22.62
N ALA A 78 -4.47 3.64 21.86
CA ALA A 78 -5.31 2.58 22.40
C ALA A 78 -4.58 1.67 23.39
N LEU A 79 -3.31 1.36 23.11
CA LEU A 79 -2.48 0.45 23.90
C LEU A 79 -1.68 1.14 25.03
N ASN A 80 -1.94 2.43 25.29
CA ASN A 80 -1.22 3.21 26.31
C ASN A 80 0.30 3.23 26.07
N GLY A 81 0.70 3.23 24.80
CA GLY A 81 2.10 3.24 24.39
C GLY A 81 2.78 4.58 24.67
N THR A 82 4.10 4.61 24.50
CA THR A 82 4.94 5.78 24.79
C THR A 82 5.54 6.40 23.54
N THR A 83 5.52 7.72 23.47
CA THR A 83 6.19 8.50 22.42
C THR A 83 7.69 8.64 22.61
N LEU A 84 8.23 8.23 23.77
CA LEU A 84 9.67 8.29 24.06
C LEU A 84 10.51 7.49 23.05
N ALA A 85 9.93 6.45 22.45
CA ALA A 85 10.56 5.67 21.39
C ALA A 85 10.79 6.48 20.08
N PHE A 86 10.09 7.60 19.92
CA PHE A 86 10.10 8.45 18.74
C PHE A 86 10.96 9.72 18.93
N ASP A 87 11.73 9.79 20.02
CA ASP A 87 12.61 10.91 20.34
C ASP A 87 13.64 11.12 19.21
N GLU A 88 13.77 12.36 18.72
CA GLU A 88 14.65 12.68 17.58
C GLU A 88 16.10 12.24 17.82
N ARG A 89 16.57 12.27 19.06
CA ARG A 89 17.96 11.94 19.41
C ARG A 89 18.24 10.47 19.11
N ILE A 90 17.28 9.58 19.38
CA ILE A 90 17.41 8.15 19.05
C ILE A 90 17.59 7.98 17.54
N HIS A 91 16.78 8.69 16.75
CA HIS A 91 16.79 8.53 15.30
C HIS A 91 17.98 9.21 14.63
N SER A 92 18.47 10.34 15.17
CA SER A 92 19.68 11.02 14.71
C SER A 92 20.95 10.19 14.89
N LEU A 93 20.98 9.28 15.89
CA LEU A 93 22.10 8.35 16.11
C LEU A 93 22.13 7.20 15.09
N ARG A 94 21.04 6.98 14.35
CA ARG A 94 20.95 6.00 13.27
C ARG A 94 20.27 6.65 12.05
N PRO A 95 21.01 7.45 11.26
CA PRO A 95 20.44 8.47 10.37
C PRO A 95 19.93 7.91 9.04
N HIS A 96 19.04 6.92 9.10
CA HIS A 96 18.23 6.54 7.95
C HIS A 96 17.18 7.65 7.73
N PRO A 97 17.20 8.36 6.59
CA PRO A 97 16.45 9.61 6.44
C PRO A 97 14.94 9.44 6.56
N ARG A 98 14.37 8.32 6.07
CA ARG A 98 12.93 8.06 6.22
C ARG A 98 12.55 7.50 7.58
N GLN A 99 13.48 6.91 8.33
CA GLN A 99 13.28 6.58 9.75
C GLN A 99 13.13 7.85 10.58
N GLU A 100 14.06 8.81 10.43
CA GLU A 100 14.00 10.11 11.10
C GLU A 100 12.72 10.87 10.74
N LYS A 101 12.39 10.94 9.44
CA LYS A 101 11.15 11.58 8.97
C LYS A 101 9.90 10.90 9.53
N CYS A 102 9.89 9.57 9.63
CA CYS A 102 8.78 8.83 10.22
C CYS A 102 8.62 9.19 11.69
N ALA A 103 9.66 9.09 12.51
CA ALA A 103 9.59 9.44 13.93
C ALA A 103 9.07 10.87 14.17
N LYS A 104 9.58 11.84 13.41
CA LYS A 104 9.08 13.21 13.45
C LYS A 104 7.59 13.29 13.14
N ASN A 105 7.14 12.63 12.06
CA ASN A 105 5.73 12.61 11.67
C ASN A 105 4.84 11.95 12.74
N LEU A 106 5.29 10.87 13.39
CA LEU A 106 4.53 10.22 14.47
C LEU A 106 4.34 11.17 15.66
N ASN A 107 5.37 11.92 16.06
CA ASN A 107 5.23 12.94 17.10
C ASN A 107 4.25 14.05 16.68
N GLU A 108 4.26 14.48 15.42
CA GLU A 108 3.29 15.47 14.92
C GLU A 108 1.86 14.92 14.85
N ILE A 109 1.68 13.62 14.61
CA ILE A 109 0.38 12.94 14.63
C ILE A 109 -0.18 12.89 16.07
N LEU A 110 0.69 12.55 17.03
CA LEU A 110 0.36 12.31 18.44
C LEU A 110 0.40 13.58 19.30
N ASP A 111 0.74 14.72 18.72
CA ASP A 111 0.82 16.01 19.42
C ASP A 111 -0.47 16.28 20.21
N GLY A 112 -0.32 16.57 21.51
CA GLY A 112 -1.44 16.83 22.43
C GLY A 112 -2.22 15.61 22.91
N SER A 113 -1.82 14.37 22.58
CA SER A 113 -2.51 13.16 23.04
C SER A 113 -2.41 12.98 24.55
N GLU A 114 -3.55 12.69 25.19
CA GLU A 114 -3.65 12.28 26.59
C GLU A 114 -3.78 10.75 26.75
N PHE A 115 -3.73 9.99 25.66
CA PHE A 115 -3.86 8.52 25.66
C PHE A 115 -2.52 7.79 25.71
N THR A 116 -1.41 8.53 25.56
CA THR A 116 -0.05 7.99 25.61
C THR A 116 0.56 8.08 27.00
N ARG A 117 1.52 7.20 27.28
CA ARG A 117 2.25 7.13 28.55
C ARG A 117 3.56 7.90 28.48
N GLY A 118 3.83 8.66 29.54
CA GLY A 118 5.15 9.26 29.79
C GLY A 118 6.19 8.25 30.25
N TYR A 119 7.24 8.73 30.92
CA TYR A 119 8.23 7.86 31.54
C TYR A 119 7.63 7.08 32.72
N ASP A 120 7.74 5.76 32.67
CA ASP A 120 7.34 4.85 33.75
C ASP A 120 8.43 3.79 33.97
N PRO A 121 9.08 3.74 35.14
CA PRO A 121 10.13 2.76 35.42
C PRO A 121 9.61 1.31 35.54
N ALA A 122 8.30 1.11 35.80
CA ALA A 122 7.69 -0.22 35.85
C ALA A 122 7.27 -0.72 34.46
N ASN A 123 7.04 0.18 33.52
CA ASN A 123 6.71 -0.12 32.13
C ASN A 123 7.55 0.77 31.20
N VAL A 124 8.81 0.37 30.97
CA VAL A 124 9.78 1.22 30.25
C VAL A 124 9.66 1.11 28.72
N GLN A 125 9.35 -0.08 28.21
CA GLN A 125 9.45 -0.37 26.78
C GLN A 125 8.17 -0.98 26.24
N ASP A 126 7.64 -0.38 25.19
CA ASP A 126 6.60 -1.03 24.40
C ASP A 126 7.19 -2.16 23.54
N ALA A 127 6.32 -3.08 23.13
CA ALA A 127 6.64 -4.10 22.15
C ALA A 127 7.10 -3.51 20.80
N TYR A 128 7.87 -4.28 20.03
CA TYR A 128 8.47 -3.81 18.78
C TYR A 128 7.45 -3.33 17.74
N THR A 129 6.24 -3.89 17.75
CA THR A 129 5.16 -3.50 16.83
C THR A 129 4.75 -2.02 17.00
N LEU A 130 5.01 -1.45 18.18
CA LEU A 130 4.78 -0.05 18.52
C LEU A 130 6.10 0.74 18.51
N ARG A 131 7.10 0.23 19.22
CA ARG A 131 8.40 0.91 19.40
C ARG A 131 9.21 1.04 18.11
N CYS A 132 9.08 0.08 17.20
CA CYS A 132 9.85 0.03 15.96
C CYS A 132 9.11 0.59 14.75
N ILE A 133 7.99 1.31 14.95
CA ILE A 133 7.25 1.96 13.85
C ILE A 133 8.18 2.82 12.99
N PRO A 134 9.02 3.74 13.55
CA PRO A 134 9.92 4.55 12.73
C PRO A 134 10.86 3.74 11.85
N GLN A 135 11.42 2.66 12.38
CA GLN A 135 12.41 1.80 11.72
C GLN A 135 11.78 1.04 10.58
N VAL A 136 10.62 0.41 10.82
CA VAL A 136 9.93 -0.42 9.82
C VAL A 136 9.25 0.44 8.76
N HIS A 137 8.47 1.44 9.16
CA HIS A 137 7.78 2.32 8.22
C HIS A 137 8.77 3.17 7.42
N GLY A 138 9.86 3.62 8.08
CA GLY A 138 10.96 4.32 7.42
C GLY A 138 11.62 3.49 6.31
N ALA A 139 11.98 2.24 6.60
CA ALA A 139 12.56 1.33 5.60
C ALA A 139 11.60 1.06 4.42
N CYS A 140 10.31 0.93 4.68
CA CYS A 140 9.31 0.77 3.62
C CYS A 140 9.20 2.02 2.73
N ARG A 141 9.38 3.22 3.31
CA ARG A 141 9.43 4.48 2.56
C ARG A 141 10.70 4.65 1.73
N ASP A 142 11.81 3.99 2.08
CA ASP A 142 12.99 3.91 1.21
C ASP A 142 12.65 3.11 -0.06
N ALA A 143 11.94 1.98 0.06
CA ALA A 143 11.49 1.18 -1.09
C ALA A 143 10.52 1.95 -2.00
N ILE A 144 9.56 2.69 -1.42
CA ILE A 144 8.64 3.56 -2.17
C ILE A 144 9.43 4.62 -2.95
N ALA A 145 10.40 5.28 -2.31
CA ALA A 145 11.21 6.31 -2.97
C ALA A 145 12.08 5.74 -4.10
N TYR A 146 12.58 4.50 -3.95
CA TYR A 146 13.32 3.83 -5.00
C TYR A 146 12.43 3.50 -6.21
N ALA A 147 11.24 2.95 -5.97
CA ALA A 147 10.25 2.69 -7.03
C ALA A 147 9.86 3.98 -7.77
N GLU A 148 9.61 5.07 -7.03
CA GLU A 148 9.31 6.38 -7.61
C GLU A 148 10.43 6.88 -8.53
N TRP A 149 11.69 6.71 -8.12
CA TRP A 149 12.85 7.09 -8.92
C TRP A 149 12.93 6.30 -10.24
N VAL A 150 12.78 4.97 -10.19
CA VAL A 150 12.79 4.11 -11.38
C VAL A 150 11.64 4.48 -12.33
N ILE A 151 10.42 4.62 -11.81
CA ILE A 151 9.23 4.95 -12.62
C ILE A 151 9.39 6.31 -13.30
N LYS A 152 9.97 7.32 -12.63
CA LYS A 152 10.21 8.64 -13.24
C LYS A 152 11.13 8.57 -14.44
N ILE A 153 12.15 7.73 -14.40
CA ILE A 153 13.04 7.51 -15.55
C ILE A 153 12.26 6.82 -16.66
N GLU A 154 11.60 5.72 -16.33
CA GLU A 154 10.92 4.87 -17.31
C GLU A 154 9.78 5.59 -18.04
N LEU A 155 9.00 6.42 -17.34
CA LEU A 155 7.94 7.24 -17.93
C LEU A 155 8.44 8.19 -19.03
N ASN A 156 9.72 8.57 -18.97
CA ASN A 156 10.35 9.49 -19.92
C ASN A 156 11.34 8.78 -20.85
N ALA A 157 11.32 7.44 -20.89
CA ALA A 157 12.23 6.64 -21.71
C ALA A 157 11.62 6.29 -23.08
N VAL A 158 12.49 6.10 -24.07
CA VAL A 158 12.12 5.47 -25.35
C VAL A 158 12.41 3.97 -25.23
N THR A 159 11.35 3.18 -25.08
CA THR A 159 11.42 1.74 -24.79
C THR A 159 11.10 0.84 -25.98
N ASP A 160 10.90 1.40 -27.17
CA ASP A 160 10.66 0.64 -28.41
C ASP A 160 11.98 0.08 -29.00
N ASN A 161 11.86 -0.77 -30.01
CA ASN A 161 12.97 -1.26 -30.83
C ASN A 161 12.49 -1.69 -32.24
N PRO A 162 13.28 -1.45 -33.31
CA PRO A 162 14.52 -0.67 -33.35
C PRO A 162 14.27 0.83 -33.17
N LEU A 163 15.32 1.55 -32.76
CA LEU A 163 15.29 3.01 -32.63
C LEU A 163 15.79 3.66 -33.92
N ILE A 164 15.21 4.82 -34.22
CA ILE A 164 15.54 5.63 -35.39
C ILE A 164 16.21 6.90 -34.87
N PHE A 165 17.45 7.13 -35.26
CA PHE A 165 18.22 8.32 -34.96
C PHE A 165 18.30 9.16 -36.22
N VAL A 166 17.94 10.43 -36.08
CA VAL A 166 18.05 11.43 -37.14
C VAL A 166 19.00 12.50 -36.64
N ASP A 167 20.11 12.69 -37.34
CA ASP A 167 21.08 13.73 -37.00
C ASP A 167 20.65 15.11 -37.55
N ASP A 168 21.44 16.15 -37.25
CA ASP A 168 21.17 17.53 -37.70
C ASP A 168 21.23 17.70 -39.23
N GLU A 169 21.83 16.75 -39.94
CA GLU A 169 21.94 16.73 -41.41
C GLU A 169 20.85 15.86 -42.08
N GLU A 170 19.85 15.42 -41.30
CA GLU A 170 18.77 14.52 -41.72
C GLU A 170 19.23 13.11 -42.15
N ASN A 171 20.43 12.69 -41.77
CA ASN A 171 20.85 11.30 -41.96
C ASN A 171 20.11 10.38 -40.98
N ILE A 172 19.62 9.25 -41.49
CA ILE A 172 18.84 8.29 -40.71
C ILE A 172 19.70 7.07 -40.38
N GLU A 173 19.86 6.80 -39.09
CA GLU A 173 20.44 5.55 -38.58
C GLU A 173 19.38 4.75 -37.84
N VAL A 174 19.28 3.44 -38.16
CA VAL A 174 18.34 2.52 -37.49
C VAL A 174 19.14 1.51 -36.69
N ILE A 175 18.99 1.57 -35.36
CA ILE A 175 19.77 0.75 -34.43
C ILE A 175 18.83 -0.18 -33.67
N SER A 176 19.14 -1.49 -33.68
CA SER A 176 18.48 -2.46 -32.81
C SER A 176 19.19 -2.52 -31.45
N GLY A 177 18.43 -2.36 -30.37
CA GLY A 177 18.87 -2.46 -28.97
C GLY A 177 17.88 -3.24 -28.11
N GLY A 178 17.89 -2.99 -26.80
CA GLY A 178 17.13 -3.76 -25.81
C GLY A 178 16.31 -2.92 -24.82
N ASN A 179 15.98 -1.66 -25.15
CA ASN A 179 15.28 -0.75 -24.23
C ASN A 179 13.87 -1.20 -23.84
N PHE A 180 13.30 -2.21 -24.51
CA PHE A 180 12.02 -2.83 -24.13
C PHE A 180 12.14 -3.76 -22.92
N HIS A 181 13.35 -4.12 -22.48
CA HIS A 181 13.57 -5.06 -21.38
C HIS A 181 13.33 -4.39 -20.01
N GLY A 182 12.16 -4.63 -19.41
CA GLY A 182 11.71 -3.97 -18.18
C GLY A 182 12.36 -4.43 -16.85
N GLU A 183 13.63 -4.83 -16.85
CA GLU A 183 14.32 -5.32 -15.64
C GLU A 183 14.35 -4.31 -14.49
N PRO A 184 14.65 -3.01 -14.73
CA PRO A 184 14.68 -2.03 -13.65
C PRO A 184 13.34 -1.90 -12.93
N LEU A 185 12.25 -1.95 -13.70
CA LEU A 185 10.89 -1.95 -13.15
C LEU A 185 10.65 -3.21 -12.34
N ALA A 186 10.92 -4.39 -12.89
CA ALA A 186 10.64 -5.67 -12.23
C ALA A 186 11.28 -5.75 -10.83
N LEU A 187 12.59 -5.46 -10.74
CA LEU A 187 13.32 -5.45 -9.46
C LEU A 187 12.76 -4.42 -8.48
N SER A 188 12.44 -3.21 -8.95
CA SER A 188 11.88 -2.16 -8.10
C SER A 188 10.47 -2.49 -7.58
N MET A 189 9.64 -3.14 -8.40
CA MET A 189 8.28 -3.54 -8.01
C MET A 189 8.31 -4.71 -7.02
N ASP A 190 9.21 -5.68 -7.18
CA ASP A 190 9.40 -6.75 -6.19
C ASP A 190 9.95 -6.21 -4.86
N TYR A 191 10.88 -5.25 -4.89
CA TYR A 191 11.35 -4.60 -3.67
C TYR A 191 10.22 -3.85 -2.95
N LEU A 192 9.39 -3.12 -3.70
CA LEU A 192 8.22 -2.45 -3.13
C LEU A 192 7.17 -3.45 -2.59
N ALA A 193 6.95 -4.57 -3.28
CA ALA A 193 6.06 -5.64 -2.84
C ALA A 193 6.48 -6.20 -1.48
N ILE A 194 7.78 -6.48 -1.29
CA ILE A 194 8.35 -6.91 0.00
C ILE A 194 8.09 -5.86 1.09
N ALA A 195 8.34 -4.58 0.80
CA ALA A 195 8.12 -3.51 1.76
C ALA A 195 6.64 -3.36 2.19
N LEU A 196 5.70 -3.44 1.25
CA LEU A 196 4.27 -3.37 1.58
C LEU A 196 3.77 -4.60 2.34
N ALA A 197 4.34 -5.78 2.07
CA ALA A 197 4.08 -6.98 2.87
C ALA A 197 4.53 -6.78 4.33
N GLU A 198 5.68 -6.14 4.57
CA GLU A 198 6.17 -5.82 5.91
C GLU A 198 5.31 -4.79 6.65
N LEU A 199 4.79 -3.76 5.96
CA LEU A 199 3.79 -2.87 6.55
C LEU A 199 2.52 -3.62 6.99
N GLY A 200 2.08 -4.60 6.18
CA GLY A 200 0.97 -5.47 6.51
C GLY A 200 1.25 -6.35 7.73
N ASN A 201 2.45 -6.95 7.80
CA ASN A 201 2.87 -7.78 8.92
C ASN A 201 2.89 -6.99 10.24
N ILE A 202 3.50 -5.81 10.27
CA ILE A 202 3.57 -5.02 11.52
C ILE A 202 2.20 -4.49 11.94
N SER A 203 1.34 -4.11 10.98
CA SER A 203 -0.05 -3.69 11.24
C SER A 203 -0.88 -4.83 11.82
N GLU A 204 -0.80 -6.02 11.22
CA GLU A 204 -1.51 -7.21 11.72
C GLU A 204 -1.06 -7.58 13.14
N ARG A 205 0.24 -7.47 13.45
CA ARG A 205 0.72 -7.69 14.81
C ARG A 205 0.22 -6.64 15.81
N ARG A 206 -0.10 -5.41 15.38
CA ARG A 206 -0.79 -4.42 16.22
C ARG A 206 -2.27 -4.77 16.41
N ILE A 207 -2.96 -5.27 15.38
CA ILE A 207 -4.33 -5.81 15.51
C ILE A 207 -4.36 -6.93 16.55
N MET A 208 -3.45 -7.91 16.44
CA MET A 208 -3.34 -8.99 17.41
C MET A 208 -3.17 -8.47 18.84
N ARG A 209 -2.29 -7.47 19.04
CA ARG A 209 -2.06 -6.86 20.35
C ARG A 209 -3.30 -6.14 20.89
N LEU A 210 -4.05 -5.43 20.04
CA LEU A 210 -5.31 -4.79 20.44
C LEU A 210 -6.32 -5.84 20.94
N THR A 211 -6.35 -7.02 20.33
CA THR A 211 -7.34 -8.06 20.65
C THR A 211 -6.92 -9.05 21.74
N ASP A 212 -5.65 -9.04 22.16
CA ASP A 212 -5.11 -10.00 23.12
C ASP A 212 -4.74 -9.32 24.44
N GLU A 213 -5.50 -9.59 25.50
CA GLU A 213 -5.38 -8.93 26.81
C GLU A 213 -3.98 -9.08 27.43
N ASP A 214 -3.39 -10.26 27.31
CA ASP A 214 -2.05 -10.53 27.83
C ASP A 214 -1.01 -9.70 27.06
N SER A 215 -1.10 -9.66 25.73
CA SER A 215 -0.19 -8.86 24.90
C SER A 215 -0.35 -7.35 25.09
N ASN A 216 -1.52 -6.86 25.49
CA ASN A 216 -1.73 -5.44 25.78
C ASN A 216 -1.58 -5.07 27.27
N SER A 217 -1.11 -6.00 28.12
CA SER A 217 -0.92 -5.76 29.56
C SER A 217 -2.22 -5.40 30.28
N HIS A 218 -3.33 -6.01 29.87
CA HIS A 218 -4.69 -5.82 30.39
C HIS A 218 -5.22 -4.38 30.33
N VAL A 219 -4.68 -3.58 29.40
CA VAL A 219 -5.18 -2.23 29.09
C VAL A 219 -6.51 -2.30 28.34
N LEU A 220 -6.79 -3.40 27.64
CA LEU A 220 -8.00 -3.63 26.88
C LEU A 220 -8.57 -5.01 27.17
N PRO A 221 -9.91 -5.19 27.12
CA PRO A 221 -10.51 -6.49 27.30
C PRO A 221 -10.19 -7.43 26.13
N PRO A 222 -10.24 -8.76 26.35
CA PRO A 222 -9.97 -9.74 25.30
C PRO A 222 -10.95 -9.56 24.13
N PHE A 223 -10.41 -9.58 22.92
CA PHE A 223 -11.12 -9.37 21.65
C PHE A 223 -11.96 -8.08 21.57
N LEU A 224 -11.66 -7.07 22.39
CA LEU A 224 -12.36 -5.79 22.41
C LEU A 224 -13.88 -5.93 22.64
N THR A 225 -14.27 -6.78 23.59
CA THR A 225 -15.67 -6.96 24.02
C THR A 225 -15.78 -6.97 25.54
N GLU A 226 -16.89 -6.44 26.09
CA GLU A 226 -17.16 -6.45 27.54
C GLU A 226 -17.55 -7.84 28.05
N ASN A 227 -18.24 -8.63 27.23
CA ASN A 227 -18.86 -9.89 27.63
C ASN A 227 -18.17 -11.08 26.93
N GLY A 228 -16.86 -11.21 27.17
CA GLY A 228 -16.05 -12.30 26.62
C GLY A 228 -16.59 -13.69 27.00
N GLY A 229 -16.57 -14.62 26.04
CA GLY A 229 -17.13 -15.97 26.20
C GLY A 229 -18.61 -16.09 25.84
N LEU A 230 -19.36 -14.99 25.87
CA LEU A 230 -20.66 -14.87 25.19
C LEU A 230 -20.52 -14.23 23.82
N ASN A 231 -19.69 -13.19 23.72
CA ASN A 231 -19.37 -12.48 22.50
C ASN A 231 -17.93 -12.81 22.05
N SER A 232 -17.73 -12.87 20.74
CA SER A 232 -16.45 -13.09 20.07
C SER A 232 -15.74 -11.77 19.71
N GLY A 233 -16.48 -10.67 19.65
CA GLY A 233 -15.95 -9.33 19.37
C GLY A 233 -15.11 -9.29 18.09
N PHE A 234 -13.87 -8.82 18.21
CA PHE A 234 -12.96 -8.60 17.09
C PHE A 234 -12.11 -9.82 16.72
N MET A 235 -12.39 -11.00 17.29
CA MET A 235 -11.64 -12.24 17.01
C MET A 235 -11.53 -12.53 15.49
N ILE A 236 -12.66 -12.48 14.77
CA ILE A 236 -12.68 -12.80 13.32
C ILE A 236 -12.08 -11.67 12.46
N VAL A 237 -12.10 -10.43 12.95
CA VAL A 237 -11.37 -9.31 12.32
C VAL A 237 -9.88 -9.61 12.33
N GLN A 238 -9.33 -10.07 13.46
CA GLN A 238 -7.94 -10.47 13.56
C GLN A 238 -7.61 -11.67 12.65
N TYR A 239 -8.48 -12.68 12.55
CA TYR A 239 -8.27 -13.82 11.63
C TYR A 239 -8.21 -13.38 10.17
N THR A 240 -9.07 -12.45 9.78
CA THR A 240 -9.10 -11.89 8.42
C THR A 240 -7.80 -11.14 8.13
N ALA A 241 -7.33 -10.30 9.06
CA ALA A 241 -6.05 -9.62 8.93
C ALA A 241 -4.86 -10.59 8.82
N ALA A 242 -4.85 -11.64 9.66
CA ALA A 242 -3.81 -12.67 9.63
C ALA A 242 -3.76 -13.45 8.30
N ALA A 243 -4.93 -13.74 7.72
CA ALA A 243 -5.03 -14.41 6.43
C ALA A 243 -4.42 -13.55 5.31
N LEU A 244 -4.81 -12.26 5.23
CA LEU A 244 -4.29 -11.33 4.21
C LEU A 244 -2.80 -11.06 4.38
N ALA A 245 -2.31 -10.89 5.61
CA ALA A 245 -0.89 -10.70 5.88
C ALA A 245 -0.08 -11.95 5.49
N THR A 246 -0.65 -13.14 5.66
CA THR A 246 0.00 -14.40 5.26
C THR A 246 0.00 -14.61 3.75
N GLU A 247 -1.07 -14.25 3.06
CA GLU A 247 -1.11 -14.26 1.58
C GLU A 247 -0.03 -13.35 0.99
N ASN A 248 0.17 -12.17 1.56
CA ASN A 248 1.23 -11.25 1.13
C ASN A 248 2.64 -11.84 1.21
N LYS A 249 2.90 -12.77 2.16
CA LYS A 249 4.21 -13.44 2.26
C LYS A 249 4.51 -14.31 1.04
N VAL A 250 3.49 -14.97 0.50
CA VAL A 250 3.62 -15.79 -0.72
C VAL A 250 3.77 -14.88 -1.94
N LEU A 251 2.96 -13.82 -2.01
CA LEU A 251 3.04 -12.84 -3.11
C LEU A 251 4.38 -12.07 -3.12
N ALA A 252 5.05 -11.93 -1.99
CA ALA A 252 6.32 -11.22 -1.87
C ALA A 252 7.55 -11.99 -2.40
N HIS A 253 7.40 -13.25 -2.83
CA HIS A 253 8.48 -13.93 -3.56
C HIS A 253 8.81 -13.12 -4.83
N PRO A 254 10.06 -12.77 -5.17
CA PRO A 254 10.33 -11.97 -6.36
C PRO A 254 9.91 -12.69 -7.65
N ALA A 255 9.20 -12.02 -8.56
CA ALA A 255 8.95 -12.56 -9.90
C ALA A 255 10.12 -12.28 -10.87
N SER A 256 10.87 -11.19 -10.64
CA SER A 256 12.03 -10.75 -11.42
C SER A 256 13.20 -11.74 -11.43
N VAL A 257 13.25 -12.70 -10.51
CA VAL A 257 14.32 -13.72 -10.45
C VAL A 257 14.05 -14.93 -11.35
N ASP A 258 12.93 -14.95 -12.07
CA ASP A 258 12.54 -16.02 -12.98
C ASP A 258 12.64 -15.59 -14.45
N THR A 259 12.89 -16.55 -15.33
CA THR A 259 12.93 -16.37 -16.78
C THR A 259 12.55 -17.65 -17.49
N ILE A 260 11.73 -17.56 -18.54
CA ILE A 260 11.38 -18.68 -19.41
C ILE A 260 11.59 -18.24 -20.86
N PRO A 261 12.54 -18.86 -21.59
CA PRO A 261 12.82 -18.49 -22.98
C PRO A 261 11.60 -18.64 -23.89
N SER A 262 11.40 -17.67 -24.78
CA SER A 262 10.40 -17.68 -25.84
C SER A 262 11.04 -17.56 -27.22
N SER A 263 10.20 -17.65 -28.26
CA SER A 263 10.61 -17.33 -29.63
C SER A 263 11.84 -18.12 -30.10
N ALA A 264 11.86 -19.44 -29.86
CA ALA A 264 12.98 -20.34 -30.18
C ALA A 264 14.34 -19.89 -29.58
N ASN A 265 14.32 -19.38 -28.34
CA ASN A 265 15.47 -18.84 -27.60
C ASN A 265 16.07 -17.56 -28.19
N VAL A 266 15.35 -16.83 -29.05
CA VAL A 266 15.74 -15.45 -29.39
C VAL A 266 15.45 -14.51 -28.23
N GLU A 267 14.36 -14.76 -27.50
CA GLU A 267 14.00 -14.07 -26.26
C GLU A 267 14.35 -15.01 -25.10
N ASP A 268 15.64 -15.15 -24.80
CA ASP A 268 16.18 -16.11 -23.83
C ASP A 268 16.26 -15.59 -22.39
N HIS A 269 16.07 -14.28 -22.20
CA HIS A 269 15.96 -13.62 -20.91
C HIS A 269 14.82 -12.59 -20.91
N VAL A 270 13.98 -12.63 -19.88
CA VAL A 270 12.87 -11.68 -19.69
C VAL A 270 12.76 -11.26 -18.24
N SER A 271 12.18 -10.09 -17.98
CA SER A 271 12.14 -9.48 -16.64
C SER A 271 10.99 -9.94 -15.74
N MET A 272 9.97 -10.58 -16.31
CA MET A 272 8.69 -10.84 -15.61
C MET A 272 8.07 -9.58 -14.96
N GLY A 273 8.35 -8.38 -15.49
CA GLY A 273 7.95 -7.11 -14.88
C GLY A 273 6.45 -6.92 -14.73
N VAL A 274 5.64 -7.44 -15.67
CA VAL A 274 4.16 -7.42 -15.54
C VAL A 274 3.71 -8.32 -14.38
N THR A 275 4.32 -9.49 -14.19
CA THR A 275 4.00 -10.36 -13.05
C THR A 275 4.37 -9.69 -11.73
N SER A 276 5.54 -9.06 -11.66
CA SER A 276 6.03 -8.32 -10.49
C SER A 276 5.03 -7.23 -10.06
N VAL A 277 4.56 -6.43 -11.03
CA VAL A 277 3.64 -5.32 -10.72
C VAL A 277 2.21 -5.77 -10.40
N LEU A 278 1.72 -6.86 -10.99
CA LEU A 278 0.40 -7.40 -10.67
C LEU A 278 0.38 -7.97 -9.24
N LYS A 279 1.45 -8.63 -8.81
CA LYS A 279 1.59 -9.09 -7.42
C LYS A 279 1.68 -7.93 -6.43
N LEU A 280 2.41 -6.88 -6.78
CA LEU A 280 2.43 -5.64 -6.01
C LEU A 280 1.01 -5.06 -5.83
N ARG A 281 0.21 -5.02 -6.90
CA ARG A 281 -1.20 -4.57 -6.82
C ARG A 281 -2.03 -5.41 -5.87
N ASP A 282 -1.87 -6.73 -5.86
CA ASP A 282 -2.57 -7.61 -4.92
C ASP A 282 -2.16 -7.32 -3.47
N ILE A 283 -0.86 -7.19 -3.21
CA ILE A 283 -0.33 -6.82 -1.89
C ILE A 283 -0.84 -5.43 -1.45
N SER A 284 -0.88 -4.44 -2.34
CA SER A 284 -1.40 -3.10 -2.07
C SER A 284 -2.90 -3.11 -1.70
N ARG A 285 -3.69 -4.02 -2.27
CA ARG A 285 -5.11 -4.20 -1.92
C ARG A 285 -5.26 -4.89 -0.57
N ASN A 286 -4.46 -5.91 -0.31
CA ASN A 286 -4.43 -6.58 0.99
C ASN A 286 -3.99 -5.63 2.11
N LEU A 287 -2.95 -4.81 1.87
CA LEU A 287 -2.48 -3.81 2.82
C LEU A 287 -3.56 -2.77 3.15
N GLN A 288 -4.31 -2.28 2.15
CA GLN A 288 -5.44 -1.38 2.39
C GLN A 288 -6.43 -2.00 3.40
N ARG A 289 -6.79 -3.27 3.22
CA ARG A 289 -7.73 -3.97 4.10
C ARG A 289 -7.17 -4.19 5.50
N ILE A 290 -5.91 -4.59 5.60
CA ILE A 290 -5.23 -4.77 6.89
C ILE A 290 -5.21 -3.46 7.68
N LEU A 291 -4.81 -2.34 7.05
CA LEU A 291 -4.81 -1.02 7.70
C LEU A 291 -6.22 -0.56 8.09
N SER A 292 -7.24 -0.89 7.29
CA SER A 292 -8.64 -0.59 7.60
C SER A 292 -9.11 -1.37 8.84
N MET A 293 -8.74 -2.64 8.96
CA MET A 293 -9.03 -3.45 10.15
C MET A 293 -8.25 -2.99 11.39
N GLU A 294 -7.02 -2.50 11.22
CA GLU A 294 -6.26 -1.87 12.30
C GLU A 294 -6.97 -0.61 12.82
N LEU A 295 -7.36 0.30 11.92
CA LEU A 295 -8.11 1.50 12.27
C LEU A 295 -9.43 1.16 12.96
N PHE A 296 -10.16 0.16 12.46
CA PHE A 296 -11.42 -0.29 13.05
C PHE A 296 -11.21 -0.81 14.48
N SER A 297 -10.22 -1.69 14.68
CA SER A 297 -9.90 -2.27 15.98
C SER A 297 -9.39 -1.20 16.95
N ALA A 298 -8.54 -0.29 16.48
CA ALA A 298 -7.99 0.79 17.30
C ALA A 298 -9.10 1.77 17.73
N ALA A 299 -10.05 2.12 16.85
CA ALA A 299 -11.18 2.95 17.22
C ALA A 299 -12.06 2.30 18.31
N GLN A 300 -12.32 0.99 18.21
CA GLN A 300 -13.03 0.22 19.24
C GLN A 300 -12.26 0.26 20.57
N ALA A 301 -10.95 0.06 20.52
CA ALA A 301 -10.09 0.09 21.69
C ALA A 301 -10.02 1.48 22.35
N ILE A 302 -10.06 2.56 21.57
CA ILE A 302 -10.15 3.93 22.10
C ILE A 302 -11.44 4.12 22.92
N ASP A 303 -12.57 3.58 22.50
CA ASP A 303 -13.81 3.70 23.28
C ASP A 303 -13.71 3.01 24.63
N PHE A 304 -13.06 1.84 24.69
CA PHE A 304 -12.74 1.19 25.96
C PHE A 304 -11.86 2.06 26.85
N ARG A 305 -10.83 2.67 26.26
CA ARG A 305 -9.95 3.58 27.00
C ARG A 305 -10.70 4.80 27.51
N LYS A 306 -11.59 5.40 26.71
CA LYS A 306 -12.41 6.53 27.15
C LYS A 306 -13.30 6.20 28.35
N LYS A 307 -13.88 5.00 28.38
CA LYS A 307 -14.63 4.50 29.56
C LYS A 307 -13.76 4.41 30.81
N GLU A 308 -12.47 4.10 30.67
CA GLU A 308 -11.52 3.95 31.79
C GLU A 308 -10.92 5.29 32.26
N ILE A 309 -10.42 6.11 31.34
CA ILE A 309 -9.62 7.30 31.64
C ILE A 309 -10.35 8.65 31.47
N GLY A 310 -11.59 8.63 30.97
CA GLY A 310 -12.46 9.79 30.79
C GLY A 310 -12.79 10.10 29.33
N GLU A 311 -14.07 10.39 29.06
CA GLU A 311 -14.59 10.75 27.74
C GLU A 311 -14.08 12.11 27.23
N ASP A 312 -13.63 12.98 28.13
CA ASP A 312 -13.08 14.31 27.84
C ASP A 312 -11.60 14.28 27.41
N LYS A 313 -10.94 13.12 27.52
CA LYS A 313 -9.56 12.93 27.08
C LYS A 313 -9.42 13.07 25.58
N LYS A 314 -8.33 13.74 25.17
CA LYS A 314 -8.05 14.04 23.77
C LYS A 314 -7.06 13.06 23.17
N LEU A 315 -7.40 12.55 21.99
CA LEU A 315 -6.42 11.90 21.13
C LEU A 315 -5.47 12.95 20.52
N GLY A 316 -4.41 12.48 19.90
CA GLY A 316 -3.45 13.28 19.18
C GLY A 316 -4.09 14.07 18.05
N LYS A 317 -3.42 15.17 17.71
CA LYS A 317 -3.88 16.16 16.71
C LYS A 317 -4.40 15.56 15.41
N LYS A 318 -3.77 14.49 14.89
CA LYS A 318 -4.17 13.86 13.62
C LYS A 318 -4.95 12.56 13.81
N THR A 319 -4.87 11.90 14.96
CA THR A 319 -5.66 10.69 15.25
C THR A 319 -7.09 10.99 15.67
N GLN A 320 -7.32 12.09 16.41
CA GLN A 320 -8.65 12.56 16.80
C GLN A 320 -9.65 12.65 15.64
N PRO A 321 -9.38 13.41 14.55
CA PRO A 321 -10.33 13.52 13.44
C PRO A 321 -10.54 12.20 12.69
N VAL A 322 -9.56 11.30 12.69
CA VAL A 322 -9.68 9.98 12.05
C VAL A 322 -10.61 9.08 12.86
N TYR A 323 -10.44 9.05 14.19
CA TYR A 323 -11.35 8.36 15.10
C TYR A 323 -12.79 8.89 14.97
N GLU A 324 -12.98 10.22 14.94
CA GLU A 324 -14.29 10.85 14.77
C GLU A 324 -14.92 10.49 13.41
N GLN A 325 -14.12 10.48 12.34
CA GLN A 325 -14.59 10.09 11.01
C GLN A 325 -15.04 8.62 10.99
N ILE A 326 -14.29 7.71 11.63
CA ILE A 326 -14.71 6.31 11.78
C ILE A 326 -16.01 6.22 12.58
N ARG A 327 -16.11 6.89 13.73
CA ARG A 327 -17.30 6.86 14.60
C ARG A 327 -18.53 7.48 13.98
N SER A 328 -18.36 8.42 13.04
CA SER A 328 -19.47 8.97 12.27
C SER A 328 -20.14 7.96 11.33
N ARG A 329 -19.45 6.85 11.00
CA ARG A 329 -19.95 5.83 10.07
C ARG A 329 -20.08 4.43 10.67
N VAL A 330 -19.29 4.13 11.70
CA VAL A 330 -19.23 2.83 12.37
C VAL A 330 -19.42 3.02 13.88
N PRO A 331 -20.51 2.49 14.46
CA PRO A 331 -20.75 2.59 15.90
C PRO A 331 -19.75 1.77 16.70
N PHE A 332 -19.73 1.98 18.03
CA PHE A 332 -19.11 1.04 18.96
C PHE A 332 -19.84 -0.31 18.89
N ILE A 333 -19.09 -1.41 18.92
CA ILE A 333 -19.66 -2.77 18.87
C ILE A 333 -19.82 -3.29 20.29
N GLU A 334 -21.05 -3.26 20.81
CA GLU A 334 -21.37 -3.71 22.18
C GLU A 334 -21.49 -5.23 22.27
N GLU A 335 -22.21 -5.82 21.31
CA GLU A 335 -22.49 -7.25 21.21
C GLU A 335 -22.13 -7.75 19.80
N ASP A 336 -22.00 -9.07 19.66
CA ASP A 336 -21.66 -9.71 18.39
C ASP A 336 -22.65 -9.33 17.28
N THR A 337 -22.08 -8.86 16.17
CA THR A 337 -22.81 -8.47 14.98
C THR A 337 -22.09 -8.97 13.74
N VAL A 338 -22.73 -8.83 12.58
CA VAL A 338 -22.08 -9.08 11.30
C VAL A 338 -21.03 -7.99 11.08
N MET A 339 -19.74 -8.35 11.12
CA MET A 339 -18.63 -7.39 11.13
C MET A 339 -18.28 -6.79 9.76
N TYR A 340 -18.47 -7.55 8.66
CA TYR A 340 -17.99 -7.11 7.34
C TYR A 340 -18.57 -5.77 6.86
N PRO A 341 -19.84 -5.40 7.09
CA PRO A 341 -20.36 -4.09 6.67
C PRO A 341 -19.64 -2.93 7.36
N HIS A 342 -19.22 -3.12 8.62
CA HIS A 342 -18.45 -2.14 9.37
C HIS A 342 -17.00 -2.06 8.88
N MET A 343 -16.39 -3.21 8.59
CA MET A 343 -15.05 -3.29 7.99
C MET A 343 -15.01 -2.60 6.62
N ASP A 344 -16.00 -2.86 5.77
CA ASP A 344 -16.14 -2.27 4.45
C ASP A 344 -16.30 -0.74 4.52
N GLU A 345 -16.96 -0.22 5.55
CA GLU A 345 -17.13 1.23 5.73
C GLU A 345 -15.81 1.92 6.09
N VAL A 346 -14.99 1.29 6.95
CA VAL A 346 -13.63 1.77 7.21
C VAL A 346 -12.74 1.62 5.97
N GLU A 347 -12.90 0.54 5.20
CA GLU A 347 -12.20 0.36 3.92
C GLU A 347 -12.56 1.44 2.90
N ARG A 348 -13.83 1.89 2.85
CA ARG A 348 -14.27 3.03 2.01
C ARG A 348 -13.63 4.34 2.46
N LEU A 349 -13.59 4.61 3.77
CA LEU A 349 -12.91 5.80 4.31
C LEU A 349 -11.43 5.83 3.91
N VAL A 350 -10.76 4.70 3.98
CA VAL A 350 -9.37 4.55 3.50
C VAL A 350 -9.31 4.74 1.98
N ALA A 351 -10.21 4.13 1.20
CA ALA A 351 -10.26 4.27 -0.25
C ALA A 351 -10.47 5.73 -0.71
N GLU A 352 -11.32 6.50 -0.03
CA GLU A 352 -11.56 7.92 -0.29
C GLU A 352 -10.29 8.77 -0.15
N LYS A 353 -9.36 8.36 0.74
CA LYS A 353 -8.04 8.99 0.87
C LYS A 353 -7.06 8.53 -0.21
N LEU A 354 -7.27 7.32 -0.76
CA LEU A 354 -6.43 6.74 -1.81
C LEU A 354 -6.79 7.25 -3.21
N ALA A 355 -8.05 7.62 -3.46
CA ALA A 355 -8.47 8.40 -4.63
C ALA A 355 -7.71 9.73 -4.69
#